data_AF-B4GMJ7-F1
#
_entry.id   AF-B4GMJ7-F1
#
_cell.length_a   1.000
_cell.length_b   1.000
_cell.length_c   1.000
_cell.angle_alpha   90.00
_cell.angle_beta   90.00
_cell.angle_gamma   90.00
#
_symmetry.space_group_name_H-M   'P 1'
#
loop_
_entity.id
_entity.type
_entity.pdbx_description
1 polymer ?
#
loop_
_entity_poly.entity_id
_entity_poly.type
_entity_poly.pdbx_seq_one_letter_code
_entity_poly.pdbx_strand_id
1 'polypeptide(L)'
;MAVDYVLEDLMGKLGEFGKYQFLQFFLQVLSALTAGMHMLSLVTVSAVPEHRCFIEGLDDSILAVGPWNASALKFAIPTKANGELESCLMYDPTDLDSNTTIACEKYVYDTTYYKTSRTIDWNHVCDRRWMGAIVQTVFMLGVFTGAVTLGGLADKIGRKTVFCWSALFQLIIGVGVAFIPEYFSFMVARYLLGIVGSAGAYICGFVLTMELVGPTKAYCLWHKPSSVVRNSAMGLGSMCARLSGALTPLITLLDSFDPKIPAVLFGVVALASGFWVMFLPETMNQPMPESIEDGENFGKGDTWFSQCAGRKKRQNSIYPDDPEQMVPLKNIESK
;
A
#
# COMPACT_ATOMS: atom_id res chain seq x y z
N MET A 1 22.09 5.07 34.27
CA MET A 1 23.55 5.21 34.15
C MET A 1 24.27 3.87 34.09
N ALA A 2 24.15 2.97 35.08
CA ALA A 2 24.79 1.64 35.00
C ALA A 2 24.16 0.72 33.93
N VAL A 3 22.87 0.83 33.67
CA VAL A 3 22.19 0.08 32.59
C VAL A 3 22.60 0.59 31.21
N ASP A 4 22.80 1.91 31.08
CA ASP A 4 23.17 2.55 29.82
C ASP A 4 24.61 2.22 29.41
N TYR A 5 25.55 2.15 30.36
CA TYR A 5 26.94 1.73 30.09
C TYR A 5 27.00 0.28 29.62
N VAL A 6 26.22 -0.62 30.24
CA VAL A 6 26.14 -2.02 29.82
C VAL A 6 25.53 -2.13 28.44
N LEU A 7 24.52 -1.31 28.13
CA LEU A 7 23.90 -1.25 26.81
C LEU A 7 24.87 -0.71 25.74
N GLU A 8 25.66 0.31 26.06
CA GLU A 8 26.68 0.89 25.16
C GLU A 8 27.85 -0.08 24.93
N ASP A 9 28.33 -0.79 25.96
CA ASP A 9 29.38 -1.80 25.84
C ASP A 9 28.89 -3.05 25.09
N LEU A 10 27.61 -3.42 25.28
CA LEU A 10 26.92 -4.41 24.44
C LEU A 10 26.84 -3.92 22.99
N MET A 11 26.40 -2.68 22.76
CA MET A 11 26.28 -2.07 21.43
C MET A 11 27.63 -1.88 20.73
N GLY A 12 28.73 -1.73 21.46
CA GLY A 12 30.10 -1.73 20.92
C GLY A 12 30.63 -3.12 20.56
N LYS A 13 30.10 -4.20 21.17
CA LYS A 13 30.41 -5.60 20.85
C LYS A 13 29.49 -6.22 19.79
N LEU A 14 28.34 -5.59 19.57
CA LEU A 14 27.51 -5.78 18.40
C LEU A 14 28.30 -5.30 17.19
N GLY A 15 28.87 -6.23 16.41
CA GLY A 15 29.63 -5.91 15.21
C GLY A 15 28.88 -4.94 14.30
N GLU A 16 29.64 -4.21 13.48
CA GLU A 16 29.08 -3.22 12.54
C GLU A 16 27.99 -3.84 11.66
N PHE A 17 26.98 -3.03 11.32
CA PHE A 17 25.90 -3.43 10.41
C PHE A 17 26.50 -4.00 9.12
N GLY A 18 26.32 -5.30 8.88
CA GLY A 18 26.77 -5.94 7.66
C GLY A 18 26.06 -5.35 6.44
N LYS A 19 26.76 -5.27 5.30
CA LYS A 19 26.20 -4.73 4.04
C LYS A 19 24.91 -5.44 3.63
N TYR A 20 24.82 -6.74 3.90
CA TYR A 20 23.64 -7.56 3.63
C TYR A 20 22.43 -7.16 4.50
N GLN A 21 22.66 -6.92 5.81
CA GLN A 21 21.60 -6.47 6.72
C GLN A 21 21.10 -5.06 6.38
N PHE A 22 22.01 -4.18 5.97
CA PHE A 22 21.64 -2.83 5.50
C PHE A 22 20.80 -2.88 4.22
N LEU A 23 21.23 -3.68 3.23
CA LEU A 23 20.49 -3.89 1.98
C LEU A 23 19.07 -4.40 2.27
N GLN A 24 18.95 -5.37 3.18
CA GLN A 24 17.68 -5.95 3.59
C GLN A 24 16.76 -4.94 4.27
N PHE A 25 17.32 -4.09 5.14
CA PHE A 25 16.58 -3.05 5.83
C PHE A 25 16.06 -2.00 4.84
N PHE A 26 16.90 -1.59 3.89
CA PHE A 26 16.54 -0.67 2.83
C PHE A 26 15.40 -1.21 1.96
N LEU A 27 15.45 -2.49 1.62
CA LEU A 27 14.41 -3.21 0.89
C LEU A 27 13.06 -3.22 1.62
N GLN A 28 13.09 -3.47 2.93
CA GLN A 28 11.90 -3.47 3.77
C GLN A 28 11.26 -2.08 3.89
N VAL A 29 12.07 -1.01 3.92
CA VAL A 29 11.58 0.37 3.87
C VAL A 29 10.87 0.63 2.55
N LEU A 30 11.48 0.24 1.44
CA LEU A 30 10.98 0.54 0.10
C LEU A 30 9.66 -0.20 -0.20
N SER A 31 9.53 -1.45 0.25
CA SER A 31 8.27 -2.21 0.14
C SER A 31 7.16 -1.62 1.01
N ALA A 32 7.48 -1.19 2.24
CA ALA A 32 6.53 -0.57 3.16
C ALA A 32 6.02 0.80 2.68
N LEU A 33 6.90 1.63 2.10
CA LEU A 33 6.52 2.90 1.48
C LEU A 33 5.53 2.67 0.33
N THR A 34 5.83 1.71 -0.55
CA THR A 34 4.98 1.39 -1.71
C THR A 34 3.59 0.90 -1.26
N ALA A 35 3.54 0.05 -0.24
CA ALA A 35 2.28 -0.45 0.32
C ALA A 35 1.43 0.67 0.93
N GLY A 36 2.03 1.57 1.72
CA GLY A 36 1.30 2.68 2.34
C GLY A 36 0.76 3.68 1.31
N MET A 37 1.50 3.96 0.23
CA MET A 37 1.01 4.79 -0.87
C MET A 37 -0.20 4.15 -1.56
N HIS A 38 -0.16 2.86 -1.88
CA HIS A 38 -1.29 2.19 -2.53
C HIS A 38 -2.53 2.11 -1.64
N MET A 39 -2.36 1.93 -0.32
CA MET A 39 -3.46 1.93 0.66
C MET A 39 -4.22 3.27 0.69
N LEU A 40 -3.52 4.41 0.57
CA LEU A 40 -4.11 5.74 0.69
C LEU A 40 -4.41 6.42 -0.64
N SER A 41 -3.92 5.86 -1.75
CA SER A 41 -4.23 6.32 -3.10
C SER A 41 -5.72 6.49 -3.40
N LEU A 42 -6.61 5.69 -2.79
CA LEU A 42 -8.05 5.84 -3.04
C LEU A 42 -8.58 7.15 -2.47
N VAL A 43 -8.13 7.49 -1.26
CA VAL A 43 -8.65 8.63 -0.51
C VAL A 43 -8.31 9.93 -1.23
N THR A 44 -7.15 9.98 -1.87
CA THR A 44 -6.71 11.15 -2.64
C THR A 44 -7.37 11.25 -4.00
N VAL A 45 -7.53 10.12 -4.71
CA VAL A 45 -8.18 10.08 -6.04
C VAL A 45 -9.69 10.30 -5.96
N SER A 46 -10.31 9.95 -4.82
CA SER A 46 -11.73 10.19 -4.52
C SER A 46 -11.95 11.42 -3.63
N ALA A 47 -11.04 12.39 -3.66
CA ALA A 47 -11.24 13.65 -2.93
C ALA A 47 -12.54 14.33 -3.39
N VAL A 48 -13.30 14.85 -2.42
CA VAL A 48 -14.53 15.60 -2.65
C VAL A 48 -14.17 17.08 -2.62
N PRO A 49 -14.10 17.77 -3.77
CA PRO A 49 -13.89 19.22 -3.78
C PRO A 49 -15.15 19.95 -3.30
N GLU A 50 -14.98 21.24 -3.01
CA GLU A 50 -16.12 22.13 -2.78
C GLU A 50 -17.01 22.14 -4.02
N HIS A 51 -18.30 22.08 -3.78
CA HIS A 51 -19.30 21.95 -4.83
C HIS A 51 -20.56 22.71 -4.46
N ARG A 52 -21.29 23.08 -5.51
CA ARG A 52 -22.59 23.71 -5.42
C ARG A 52 -23.52 23.12 -6.48
N CYS A 53 -24.80 23.39 -6.33
CA CYS A 53 -25.79 22.97 -7.31
C CYS A 53 -25.65 23.76 -8.62
N PHE A 54 -25.89 23.06 -9.73
CA PHE A 54 -25.92 23.65 -11.06
C PHE A 54 -27.23 24.42 -11.27
N ILE A 55 -27.15 25.65 -11.76
CA ILE A 55 -28.31 26.52 -11.96
C ILE A 55 -28.46 26.84 -13.45
N GLU A 56 -29.59 26.41 -14.03
CA GLU A 56 -29.91 26.70 -15.44
C GLU A 56 -30.09 28.22 -15.64
N GLY A 57 -29.36 28.79 -16.60
CA GLY A 57 -29.37 30.22 -16.93
C GLY A 57 -28.30 31.08 -16.24
N LEU A 58 -27.65 30.58 -15.19
CA LEU A 58 -26.41 31.15 -14.64
C LEU A 58 -25.19 30.35 -15.10
N ASP A 59 -25.33 29.03 -15.13
CA ASP A 59 -24.34 28.09 -15.62
C ASP A 59 -24.86 27.54 -16.96
N ASP A 60 -24.38 28.10 -18.08
CA ASP A 60 -24.84 27.69 -19.43
C ASP A 60 -24.23 26.33 -19.84
N SER A 61 -23.02 26.03 -19.37
CA SER A 61 -22.34 24.75 -19.57
C SER A 61 -21.28 24.52 -18.49
N ILE A 62 -20.75 23.29 -18.38
CA ILE A 62 -19.64 22.95 -17.46
C ILE A 62 -18.39 23.83 -17.70
N LEU A 63 -18.26 24.43 -18.89
CA LEU A 63 -17.15 25.31 -19.27
C LEU A 63 -17.48 26.82 -19.12
N ALA A 64 -18.76 27.17 -18.96
CA ALA A 64 -19.25 28.53 -18.79
C ALA A 64 -19.93 28.63 -17.41
N VAL A 65 -19.10 28.53 -16.36
CA VAL A 65 -19.53 28.60 -14.97
C VAL A 65 -19.64 30.06 -14.55
N GLY A 66 -20.78 30.43 -13.96
CA GLY A 66 -20.98 31.76 -13.40
C GLY A 66 -20.04 32.02 -12.20
N PRO A 67 -19.69 33.29 -11.92
CA PRO A 67 -18.78 33.61 -10.83
C PRO A 67 -19.34 33.14 -9.47
N TRP A 68 -18.49 32.54 -8.64
CA TRP A 68 -18.85 31.96 -7.33
C TRP A 68 -19.44 32.96 -6.32
N ASN A 69 -19.31 34.27 -6.58
CA ASN A 69 -19.85 35.36 -5.77
C ASN A 69 -21.08 36.05 -6.41
N ALA A 70 -21.68 35.47 -7.44
CA ALA A 70 -22.87 36.04 -8.07
C ALA A 70 -24.00 36.22 -7.04
N SER A 71 -24.58 37.41 -6.98
CA SER A 71 -25.74 37.68 -6.12
C SER A 71 -26.92 36.74 -6.42
N ALA A 72 -26.99 36.21 -7.65
CA ALA A 72 -27.97 35.22 -8.08
C ALA A 72 -27.87 33.88 -7.32
N LEU A 73 -26.68 33.49 -6.84
CA LEU A 73 -26.49 32.25 -6.07
C LEU A 73 -27.24 32.26 -4.75
N LYS A 74 -27.33 33.43 -4.08
CA LYS A 74 -28.06 33.58 -2.81
C LYS A 74 -29.57 33.44 -2.97
N PHE A 75 -30.09 33.64 -4.17
CA PHE A 75 -31.50 33.48 -4.48
C PHE A 75 -31.84 32.02 -4.82
N ALA A 76 -30.90 31.29 -5.44
CA ALA A 76 -31.11 29.91 -5.88
C ALA A 76 -30.71 28.85 -4.84
N ILE A 77 -29.78 29.16 -3.93
CA ILE A 77 -29.23 28.20 -2.97
C ILE A 77 -29.43 28.72 -1.55
N PRO A 78 -29.99 27.92 -0.62
CA PRO A 78 -30.14 28.30 0.78
C PRO A 78 -28.78 28.48 1.45
N THR A 79 -28.70 29.44 2.37
CA THR A 79 -27.51 29.64 3.21
C THR A 79 -27.64 28.89 4.53
N LYS A 80 -26.58 28.20 4.92
CA LYS A 80 -26.44 27.58 6.25
C LYS A 80 -26.40 28.64 7.34
N ALA A 81 -26.61 28.22 8.59
CA ALA A 81 -26.58 29.10 9.77
C ALA A 81 -25.22 29.80 10.00
N ASN A 82 -24.14 29.30 9.40
CA ASN A 82 -22.79 29.88 9.45
C ASN A 82 -22.54 30.95 8.37
N GLY A 83 -23.52 31.24 7.50
CA GLY A 83 -23.41 32.21 6.42
C GLY A 83 -22.80 31.67 5.11
N GLU A 84 -22.45 30.38 5.06
CA GLU A 84 -21.99 29.71 3.84
C GLU A 84 -23.18 29.17 3.01
N LEU A 85 -22.97 29.00 1.70
CA LEU A 85 -23.98 28.39 0.82
C LEU A 85 -24.14 26.89 1.12
N GLU A 86 -25.35 26.38 0.97
CA GLU A 86 -25.64 24.96 1.08
C GLU A 86 -25.24 24.22 -0.20
N SER A 87 -24.42 23.17 -0.07
CA SER A 87 -23.82 22.49 -1.22
C SER A 87 -24.72 21.41 -1.86
N CYS A 88 -25.77 20.99 -1.15
CA CYS A 88 -26.56 19.79 -1.48
C CYS A 88 -28.02 20.07 -1.81
N LEU A 89 -28.52 21.24 -1.44
CA LEU A 89 -29.92 21.63 -1.60
C LEU A 89 -29.99 22.93 -2.40
N MET A 90 -31.05 23.08 -3.17
CA MET A 90 -31.39 24.31 -3.89
C MET A 90 -32.87 24.63 -3.70
N TYR A 91 -33.27 25.88 -3.91
CA TYR A 91 -34.68 26.25 -3.92
C TYR A 91 -35.39 25.68 -5.16
N ASP A 92 -36.66 25.32 -5.01
CA ASP A 92 -37.46 24.81 -6.11
C ASP A 92 -37.70 25.93 -7.16
N PRO A 93 -37.27 25.76 -8.42
CA PRO A 93 -37.50 26.76 -9.45
C PRO A 93 -38.97 26.90 -9.86
N THR A 94 -39.84 25.94 -9.52
CA THR A 94 -41.26 25.96 -9.89
C THR A 94 -42.15 26.70 -8.89
N ASP A 95 -41.78 26.74 -7.60
CA ASP A 95 -42.53 27.42 -6.55
C ASP A 95 -41.65 28.49 -5.87
N LEU A 96 -41.53 29.66 -6.51
CA LEU A 96 -40.69 30.78 -6.05
C LEU A 96 -41.14 31.39 -4.70
N ASP A 97 -42.41 31.20 -4.32
CA ASP A 97 -43.03 31.79 -3.13
C ASP A 97 -42.95 30.88 -1.89
N SER A 98 -42.82 29.57 -2.10
CA SER A 98 -42.57 28.64 -1.01
C SER A 98 -41.07 28.45 -0.90
N ASN A 99 -40.45 28.75 0.25
CA ASN A 99 -39.04 28.46 0.52
C ASN A 99 -38.79 26.94 0.67
N THR A 100 -39.32 26.14 -0.25
CA THR A 100 -39.13 24.70 -0.35
C THR A 100 -37.77 24.43 -0.98
N THR A 101 -37.09 23.42 -0.43
CA THR A 101 -35.76 23.02 -0.89
C THR A 101 -35.83 21.64 -1.49
N ILE A 102 -35.12 21.45 -2.60
CA ILE A 102 -35.02 20.19 -3.34
C ILE A 102 -33.56 19.76 -3.44
N ALA A 103 -33.34 18.45 -3.59
CA ALA A 103 -32.02 17.88 -3.78
C ALA A 103 -31.50 18.16 -5.20
N CYS A 104 -30.20 18.41 -5.32
CA CYS A 104 -29.59 18.80 -6.58
C CYS A 104 -29.29 17.57 -7.46
N GLU A 105 -29.64 17.64 -8.74
CA GLU A 105 -29.35 16.58 -9.71
C GLU A 105 -27.99 16.74 -10.39
N LYS A 106 -27.57 17.98 -10.62
CA LYS A 106 -26.33 18.36 -11.29
C LYS A 106 -25.51 19.27 -10.38
N TYR A 107 -24.19 19.11 -10.43
CA TYR A 107 -23.25 19.80 -9.56
C TYR A 107 -22.19 20.54 -10.36
N VAL A 108 -21.75 21.67 -9.80
CA VAL A 108 -20.58 22.43 -10.24
C VAL A 108 -19.52 22.32 -9.17
N TYR A 109 -18.31 21.95 -9.58
CA TYR A 109 -17.18 21.67 -8.71
C TYR A 109 -16.15 22.80 -8.79
N ASP A 110 -15.52 23.14 -7.66
CA ASP A 110 -14.34 23.99 -7.66
C ASP A 110 -13.11 23.20 -8.13
N THR A 111 -12.62 23.54 -9.32
CA THR A 111 -11.47 22.89 -9.96
C THR A 111 -10.13 23.56 -9.63
N THR A 112 -10.07 24.44 -8.62
CA THR A 112 -8.83 25.14 -8.23
C THR A 112 -7.72 24.18 -7.81
N TYR A 113 -8.05 23.15 -7.03
CA TYR A 113 -7.08 22.17 -6.51
C TYR A 113 -7.10 20.82 -7.22
N TYR A 114 -8.28 20.37 -7.66
CA TYR A 114 -8.49 19.08 -8.31
C TYR A 114 -9.13 19.32 -9.67
N LYS A 115 -8.40 19.07 -10.76
CA LYS A 115 -8.95 19.22 -12.13
C LYS A 115 -9.94 18.11 -12.46
N THR A 116 -9.62 16.89 -12.05
CA THR A 116 -10.43 15.69 -12.27
C THR A 116 -10.30 14.77 -11.07
N SER A 117 -11.41 14.27 -10.55
CA SER A 117 -11.42 13.27 -9.48
C SER A 117 -12.53 12.26 -9.73
N ARG A 118 -12.40 11.06 -9.16
CA ARG A 118 -13.42 10.01 -9.34
C ARG A 118 -14.76 10.38 -8.73
N THR A 119 -14.74 11.28 -7.75
CA THR A 119 -15.95 11.86 -7.17
C THR A 119 -16.65 12.78 -8.16
N ILE A 120 -15.90 13.58 -8.93
CA ILE A 120 -16.43 14.47 -9.99
C ILE A 120 -17.02 13.62 -11.12
N ASP A 121 -16.31 12.60 -11.59
CA ASP A 121 -16.74 11.78 -12.74
C ASP A 121 -18.07 11.04 -12.50
N TRP A 122 -18.33 10.61 -11.26
CA TRP A 122 -19.53 9.83 -10.89
C TRP A 122 -20.54 10.58 -10.02
N ASN A 123 -20.33 11.88 -9.80
CA ASN A 123 -21.15 12.73 -8.91
C ASN A 123 -21.41 12.07 -7.54
N HIS A 124 -20.37 11.56 -6.89
CA HIS A 124 -20.45 10.89 -5.58
C HIS A 124 -20.48 11.90 -4.42
N VAL A 125 -21.54 12.69 -4.39
CA VAL A 125 -21.68 13.85 -3.52
C VAL A 125 -23.01 13.77 -2.76
N CYS A 126 -23.10 14.46 -1.62
CA CYS A 126 -24.29 14.50 -0.77
C CYS A 126 -24.81 13.09 -0.44
N ASP A 127 -25.99 12.70 -0.92
CA ASP A 127 -26.62 11.39 -0.68
C ASP A 127 -25.80 10.20 -1.19
N ARG A 128 -24.95 10.41 -2.19
CA ARG A 128 -24.11 9.37 -2.80
C ARG A 128 -22.67 9.35 -2.25
N ARG A 129 -22.36 10.15 -1.24
CA ARG A 129 -21.01 10.26 -0.65
C ARG A 129 -20.48 8.93 -0.09
N TRP A 130 -21.36 8.06 0.40
CA TRP A 130 -21.00 6.76 0.96
C TRP A 130 -20.41 5.78 -0.07
N MET A 131 -20.65 5.99 -1.37
CA MET A 131 -20.12 5.12 -2.44
C MET A 131 -18.59 5.05 -2.42
N GLY A 132 -17.91 6.16 -2.11
CA GLY A 132 -16.45 6.17 -1.95
C GLY A 132 -15.97 5.25 -0.81
N ALA A 133 -16.74 5.17 0.28
CA ALA A 133 -16.42 4.28 1.39
C ALA A 133 -16.58 2.80 1.03
N ILE A 134 -17.55 2.45 0.18
CA ILE A 134 -17.72 1.07 -0.33
C ILE A 134 -16.47 0.62 -1.08
N VAL A 135 -15.91 1.46 -1.95
CA VAL A 135 -14.72 1.06 -2.72
C VAL A 135 -13.53 0.79 -1.77
N GLN A 136 -13.39 1.57 -0.70
CA GLN A 136 -12.36 1.34 0.31
C GLN A 136 -12.60 0.05 1.10
N THR A 137 -13.84 -0.25 1.49
CA THR A 137 -14.15 -1.49 2.22
C THR A 137 -13.94 -2.72 1.33
N VAL A 138 -14.34 -2.65 0.06
CA VAL A 138 -14.10 -3.71 -0.93
C VAL A 138 -12.60 -3.92 -1.14
N PHE A 139 -11.80 -2.85 -1.23
CA PHE A 139 -10.34 -2.97 -1.29
C PHE A 139 -9.79 -3.74 -0.07
N MET A 140 -10.23 -3.41 1.15
CA MET A 140 -9.80 -4.09 2.38
C MET A 140 -10.25 -5.55 2.44
N LEU A 141 -11.45 -5.87 1.95
CA LEU A 141 -11.89 -7.25 1.77
C LEU A 141 -10.96 -8.00 0.81
N GLY A 142 -10.51 -7.34 -0.27
CA GLY A 142 -9.50 -7.88 -1.18
C GLY A 142 -8.18 -8.18 -0.47
N VAL A 143 -7.68 -7.26 0.36
CA VAL A 143 -6.46 -7.49 1.17
C VAL A 143 -6.63 -8.70 2.08
N PHE A 144 -7.78 -8.84 2.75
CA PHE A 144 -8.08 -9.99 3.60
C PHE A 144 -8.11 -11.30 2.81
N THR A 145 -8.84 -11.35 1.68
CA THR A 145 -8.90 -12.53 0.82
C THR A 145 -7.52 -12.91 0.30
N GLY A 146 -6.72 -11.93 -0.11
CA GLY A 146 -5.35 -12.16 -0.55
C GLY A 146 -4.45 -12.71 0.55
N ALA A 147 -4.58 -12.22 1.79
CA ALA A 147 -3.75 -12.67 2.90
C ALA A 147 -3.97 -14.15 3.21
N VAL A 148 -5.23 -14.61 3.16
CA VAL A 148 -5.60 -16.01 3.38
C VAL A 148 -5.15 -16.90 2.21
N THR A 149 -5.35 -16.45 0.97
CA THR A 149 -5.12 -17.28 -0.22
C THR A 149 -3.66 -17.27 -0.69
N LEU A 150 -3.08 -16.08 -0.91
CA LEU A 150 -1.71 -15.94 -1.40
C LEU A 150 -0.68 -16.24 -0.32
N GLY A 151 -1.00 -16.04 0.97
CA GLY A 151 -0.14 -16.46 2.07
C GLY A 151 0.09 -17.98 2.06
N GLY A 152 -1.00 -18.77 2.03
CA GLY A 152 -0.88 -20.23 1.93
C GLY A 152 -0.29 -20.73 0.61
N LEU A 153 -0.44 -19.96 -0.47
CA LEU A 153 0.19 -20.25 -1.76
C LEU A 153 1.71 -19.99 -1.72
N ALA A 154 2.13 -18.93 -1.03
CA ALA A 154 3.53 -18.53 -0.87
C ALA A 154 4.33 -19.60 -0.12
N ASP A 155 3.73 -20.26 0.85
CA ASP A 155 4.38 -21.36 1.58
C ASP A 155 4.56 -22.62 0.71
N LYS A 156 3.70 -22.84 -0.31
CA LYS A 156 3.74 -24.02 -1.18
C LYS A 156 4.61 -23.84 -2.43
N ILE A 157 4.46 -22.71 -3.12
CA ILE A 157 5.11 -22.43 -4.43
C ILE A 157 6.43 -21.68 -4.23
N GLY A 158 6.57 -20.96 -3.11
CA GLY A 158 7.75 -20.18 -2.78
C GLY A 158 7.40 -18.72 -2.65
N ARG A 159 7.88 -18.11 -1.55
CA ARG A 159 7.55 -16.71 -1.23
C ARG A 159 8.05 -15.74 -2.30
N LYS A 160 9.23 -15.98 -2.88
CA LYS A 160 9.80 -15.10 -3.92
C LYS A 160 9.02 -15.23 -5.23
N THR A 161 8.67 -16.45 -5.64
CA THR A 161 7.87 -16.67 -6.85
C THR A 161 6.50 -15.99 -6.73
N VAL A 162 5.78 -16.19 -5.62
CA VAL A 162 4.48 -15.52 -5.39
C VAL A 162 4.63 -14.01 -5.35
N PHE A 163 5.69 -13.48 -4.74
CA PHE A 163 5.99 -12.05 -4.76
C PHE A 163 6.18 -11.52 -6.19
N CYS A 164 7.03 -12.15 -7.03
CA CYS A 164 7.32 -11.65 -8.38
C CYS A 164 6.04 -11.60 -9.24
N TRP A 165 5.25 -12.67 -9.23
CA TRP A 165 3.99 -12.73 -9.98
C TRP A 165 2.97 -11.72 -9.46
N SER A 166 2.87 -11.57 -8.14
CA SER A 166 1.96 -10.61 -7.55
C SER A 166 2.36 -9.16 -7.88
N ALA A 167 3.65 -8.83 -7.79
CA ALA A 167 4.14 -7.51 -8.18
C ALA A 167 3.88 -7.19 -9.66
N LEU A 168 4.04 -8.18 -10.56
CA LEU A 168 3.73 -8.02 -11.98
C LEU A 168 2.23 -7.75 -12.20
N PHE A 169 1.36 -8.56 -11.62
CA PHE A 169 -0.09 -8.37 -11.73
C PHE A 169 -0.55 -7.06 -11.07
N GLN A 170 0.05 -6.65 -9.96
CA GLN A 170 -0.20 -5.37 -9.31
C GLN A 170 0.12 -4.21 -10.25
N LEU A 171 1.25 -4.26 -10.98
CA LEU A 171 1.62 -3.23 -11.95
C LEU A 171 0.60 -3.14 -13.09
N ILE A 172 0.22 -4.29 -13.66
CA ILE A 172 -0.74 -4.37 -14.78
C ILE A 172 -2.11 -3.82 -14.34
N ILE A 173 -2.63 -4.29 -13.21
CA ILE A 173 -3.94 -3.86 -12.70
C ILE A 173 -3.88 -2.40 -12.25
N GLY A 174 -2.80 -1.98 -11.59
CA GLY A 174 -2.62 -0.61 -11.11
C GLY A 174 -2.62 0.42 -12.23
N VAL A 175 -1.95 0.13 -13.36
CA VAL A 175 -2.01 0.96 -14.57
C VAL A 175 -3.40 0.89 -15.21
N GLY A 176 -4.00 -0.31 -15.26
CA GLY A 176 -5.34 -0.52 -15.81
C GLY A 176 -6.43 0.30 -15.12
N VAL A 177 -6.36 0.47 -13.79
CA VAL A 177 -7.32 1.25 -12.99
C VAL A 177 -7.47 2.69 -13.49
N ALA A 178 -6.41 3.29 -14.04
CA ALA A 178 -6.47 4.65 -14.58
C ALA A 178 -7.44 4.78 -15.76
N PHE A 179 -7.61 3.73 -16.57
CA PHE A 179 -8.39 3.74 -17.80
C PHE A 179 -9.85 3.31 -17.62
N ILE A 180 -10.27 2.92 -16.42
CA ILE A 180 -11.63 2.41 -16.17
C ILE A 180 -12.56 3.59 -15.83
N PRO A 181 -13.52 3.96 -16.69
CA PRO A 181 -14.47 5.05 -16.42
C PRO A 181 -15.71 4.58 -15.66
N GLU A 182 -15.93 3.27 -15.54
CA GLU A 182 -17.14 2.69 -14.96
C GLU A 182 -16.93 2.31 -13.48
N TYR A 183 -17.91 2.62 -12.63
CA TYR A 183 -17.82 2.50 -11.18
C TYR A 183 -17.66 1.04 -10.71
N PHE A 184 -18.48 0.10 -11.19
CA PHE A 184 -18.42 -1.30 -10.77
C PHE A 184 -17.12 -1.97 -11.22
N SER A 185 -16.68 -1.68 -12.44
CA SER A 185 -15.41 -2.16 -13.00
C SER A 185 -14.22 -1.62 -12.20
N PHE A 186 -14.26 -0.34 -11.79
CA PHE A 186 -13.24 0.24 -10.92
C PHE A 186 -13.20 -0.44 -9.56
N MET A 187 -14.37 -0.71 -8.96
CA MET A 187 -14.49 -1.41 -7.68
C MET A 187 -13.90 -2.83 -7.76
N VAL A 188 -14.18 -3.59 -8.82
CA VAL A 188 -13.60 -4.93 -9.02
C VAL A 188 -12.09 -4.87 -9.24
N ALA A 189 -11.60 -3.92 -10.05
CA ALA A 189 -10.17 -3.75 -10.25
C ALA A 189 -9.44 -3.39 -8.94
N ARG A 190 -10.06 -2.57 -8.07
CA ARG A 190 -9.53 -2.26 -6.74
C ARG A 190 -9.54 -3.47 -5.82
N TYR A 191 -10.58 -4.29 -5.85
CA TYR A 191 -10.60 -5.57 -5.12
C TYR A 191 -9.43 -6.47 -5.51
N LEU A 192 -9.21 -6.67 -6.81
CA LEU A 192 -8.10 -7.48 -7.33
C LEU A 192 -6.73 -6.88 -6.98
N LEU A 193 -6.60 -5.55 -7.01
CA LEU A 193 -5.38 -4.86 -6.59
C LEU A 193 -5.12 -5.05 -5.08
N GLY A 194 -6.17 -5.12 -4.26
CA GLY A 194 -6.05 -5.42 -2.83
C GLY A 194 -5.51 -6.83 -2.57
N ILE A 195 -6.02 -7.82 -3.30
CA ILE A 195 -5.55 -9.22 -3.24
C ILE A 195 -4.07 -9.30 -3.62
N VAL A 196 -3.76 -8.83 -4.82
CA VAL A 196 -2.46 -9.05 -5.45
C VAL A 196 -1.40 -8.13 -4.88
N GLY A 197 -1.72 -6.85 -4.70
CA GLY A 197 -0.73 -5.86 -4.29
C GLY A 197 -0.42 -5.92 -2.80
N SER A 198 -1.40 -5.62 -1.96
CA SER A 198 -1.16 -5.51 -0.51
C SER A 198 -0.88 -6.86 0.13
N ALA A 199 -1.63 -7.91 -0.20
CA ALA A 199 -1.38 -9.22 0.39
C ALA A 199 -0.31 -10.02 -0.35
N GLY A 200 -0.36 -10.06 -1.68
CA GLY A 200 0.59 -10.82 -2.49
C GLY A 200 2.02 -10.25 -2.47
N ALA A 201 2.19 -8.94 -2.68
CA ALA A 201 3.52 -8.33 -2.70
C ALA A 201 3.98 -7.90 -1.30
N TYR A 202 3.21 -7.09 -0.56
CA TYR A 202 3.70 -6.53 0.70
C TYR A 202 3.87 -7.58 1.82
N ILE A 203 2.88 -8.45 2.07
CA ILE A 203 3.01 -9.47 3.14
C ILE A 203 4.11 -10.47 2.79
N CYS A 204 4.18 -10.98 1.55
CA CYS A 204 5.22 -11.93 1.16
C CYS A 204 6.61 -11.31 1.22
N GLY A 205 6.78 -10.05 0.77
CA GLY A 205 8.04 -9.33 0.85
C GLY A 205 8.47 -9.10 2.30
N PHE A 206 7.55 -8.71 3.17
CA PHE A 206 7.80 -8.55 4.59
C PHE A 206 8.23 -9.86 5.25
N VAL A 207 7.53 -10.97 5.02
CA VAL A 207 7.89 -12.27 5.60
C VAL A 207 9.24 -12.74 5.07
N LEU A 208 9.50 -12.60 3.76
CA LEU A 208 10.80 -12.92 3.17
C LEU A 208 11.92 -12.13 3.86
N THR A 209 11.65 -10.85 4.18
CA THR A 209 12.66 -10.05 4.87
C THR A 209 12.94 -10.51 6.30
N MET A 210 11.88 -10.95 7.00
CA MET A 210 11.97 -11.45 8.37
C MET A 210 12.60 -12.84 8.48
N GLU A 211 12.36 -13.72 7.50
CA GLU A 211 12.95 -15.05 7.46
C GLU A 211 14.47 -15.00 7.29
N LEU A 212 14.93 -14.05 6.47
CA LEU A 212 16.37 -13.80 6.26
C LEU A 212 17.05 -13.23 7.51
N VAL A 213 16.29 -12.64 8.45
CA VAL A 213 16.75 -12.36 9.81
C VAL A 213 16.52 -13.61 10.68
N GLY A 214 17.19 -14.71 10.35
CA GLY A 214 17.09 -15.99 11.07
C GLY A 214 17.51 -15.88 12.54
N PRO A 215 17.03 -16.78 13.42
CA PRO A 215 17.54 -16.88 14.78
C PRO A 215 18.98 -17.40 14.75
N THR A 216 19.95 -16.52 14.96
CA THR A 216 21.36 -16.88 15.17
C THR A 216 21.44 -17.82 16.37
N LYS A 217 21.60 -19.12 16.15
CA LYS A 217 21.73 -20.12 17.24
C LYS A 217 23.12 -20.18 17.85
N ALA A 218 24.14 -19.61 17.21
CA ALA A 218 25.53 -19.90 17.57
C ALA A 218 26.05 -19.24 18.87
N TYR A 219 25.49 -18.15 19.41
CA TYR A 219 25.95 -17.59 20.70
C TYR A 219 24.83 -16.89 21.46
N CYS A 220 24.09 -17.69 22.23
CA CYS A 220 22.91 -17.32 23.01
C CYS A 220 23.12 -16.31 24.15
N LEU A 221 24.13 -15.41 24.11
CA LEU A 221 24.38 -14.49 25.23
C LEU A 221 24.90 -13.08 24.89
N TRP A 222 25.36 -12.77 23.67
CA TRP A 222 26.03 -11.47 23.40
C TRP A 222 25.73 -10.77 22.06
N HIS A 223 25.06 -11.41 21.12
CA HIS A 223 24.58 -10.75 19.90
C HIS A 223 23.09 -10.46 20.02
N LYS A 224 22.63 -9.27 19.59
CA LYS A 224 21.24 -8.83 19.69
C LYS A 224 20.30 -10.00 19.38
N PRO A 225 19.37 -10.35 20.28
CA PRO A 225 18.45 -11.43 19.99
C PRO A 225 17.73 -11.05 18.70
N SER A 226 17.63 -12.00 17.76
CA SER A 226 16.98 -11.79 16.45
C SER A 226 15.57 -11.19 16.59
N SER A 227 14.92 -11.37 17.75
CA SER A 227 13.68 -10.72 18.15
C SER A 227 13.75 -9.18 18.19
N VAL A 228 14.85 -8.58 18.65
CA VAL A 228 15.02 -7.11 18.69
C VAL A 228 15.15 -6.56 17.28
N VAL A 229 15.94 -7.21 16.40
CA VAL A 229 16.08 -6.78 15.00
C VAL A 229 14.75 -6.92 14.25
N ARG A 230 14.03 -8.03 14.45
CA ARG A 230 12.68 -8.24 13.90
C ARG A 230 11.69 -7.20 14.40
N ASN A 231 11.67 -6.92 15.71
CA ASN A 231 10.77 -5.92 16.28
C ASN A 231 11.09 -4.49 15.81
N SER A 232 12.37 -4.15 15.69
CA SER A 232 12.81 -2.87 15.11
C SER A 232 12.44 -2.76 13.63
N ALA A 233 12.58 -3.83 12.83
CA ALA A 233 12.17 -3.85 11.44
C ALA A 233 10.64 -3.72 11.28
N MET A 234 9.84 -4.34 12.16
CA MET A 234 8.38 -4.13 12.21
C MET A 234 8.02 -2.69 12.52
N GLY A 235 8.63 -2.12 13.57
CA GLY A 235 8.39 -0.75 13.99
C GLY A 235 8.73 0.25 12.88
N LEU A 236 9.91 0.11 12.27
CA LEU A 236 10.34 0.96 11.18
C LEU A 236 9.46 0.80 9.92
N GLY A 237 9.14 -0.43 9.52
CA GLY A 237 8.24 -0.68 8.39
C GLY A 237 6.87 -0.01 8.58
N SER A 238 6.31 -0.11 9.79
CA SER A 238 5.08 0.59 10.14
C SER A 238 5.25 2.12 10.06
N MET A 239 6.32 2.68 10.61
CA MET A 239 6.61 4.11 10.55
C MET A 239 6.75 4.60 9.10
N CYS A 240 7.44 3.85 8.24
CA CYS A 240 7.58 4.16 6.81
C CYS A 240 6.23 4.10 6.10
N ALA A 241 5.40 3.08 6.36
CA ALA A 241 4.05 3.01 5.81
C ALA A 241 3.19 4.22 6.24
N ARG A 242 3.28 4.64 7.52
CA ARG A 242 2.58 5.84 8.02
C ARG A 242 3.10 7.13 7.38
N LEU A 243 4.43 7.25 7.24
CA LEU A 243 5.06 8.39 6.58
C LEU A 243 4.61 8.49 5.12
N SER A 244 4.63 7.38 4.37
CA SER A 244 4.13 7.37 3.00
C SER A 244 2.66 7.75 2.93
N GLY A 245 1.86 7.36 3.92
CA GLY A 245 0.48 7.76 4.03
C GLY A 245 0.28 9.25 4.25
N ALA A 246 1.10 9.86 5.10
CA ALA A 246 1.11 11.31 5.30
C ALA A 246 1.61 12.08 4.06
N LEU A 247 2.56 11.50 3.31
CA LEU A 247 3.07 12.08 2.07
C LEU A 247 2.11 11.94 0.89
N THR A 248 1.27 10.91 0.86
CA THR A 248 0.34 10.63 -0.25
C THR A 248 -0.55 11.83 -0.63
N PRO A 249 -1.25 12.53 0.30
CA PRO A 249 -2.04 13.72 -0.05
C PRO A 249 -1.18 14.89 -0.55
N LEU A 250 0.04 15.06 -0.04
CA LEU A 250 0.99 16.07 -0.54
C LEU A 250 1.41 15.74 -1.97
N ILE A 251 1.72 14.48 -2.26
CA ILE A 251 2.07 14.00 -3.61
C ILE A 251 0.90 14.23 -4.57
N THR A 252 -0.33 13.97 -4.15
CA THR A 252 -1.50 14.21 -5.01
C THR A 252 -1.84 15.68 -5.16
N LEU A 253 -1.43 16.56 -4.26
CA LEU A 253 -1.61 18.00 -4.43
C LEU A 253 -0.77 18.54 -5.62
N LEU A 254 0.30 17.84 -6.01
CA LEU A 254 1.07 18.17 -7.21
C LEU A 254 0.27 17.96 -8.51
N ASP A 255 -0.91 17.32 -8.46
CA ASP A 255 -1.87 17.23 -9.58
C ASP A 255 -2.28 18.61 -10.12
N SER A 256 -2.26 19.64 -9.27
CA SER A 256 -2.51 21.03 -9.64
C SER A 256 -1.55 21.56 -10.73
N PHE A 257 -0.29 21.10 -10.73
CA PHE A 257 0.70 21.46 -11.74
C PHE A 257 0.57 20.59 -13.00
N ASP A 258 0.71 19.28 -12.86
CA ASP A 258 0.54 18.31 -13.95
C ASP A 258 -0.05 16.99 -13.42
N PRO A 259 -1.16 16.52 -13.99
CA PRO A 259 -1.84 15.30 -13.53
C PRO A 259 -1.03 14.02 -13.69
N LYS A 260 0.08 14.05 -14.45
CA LYS A 260 0.95 12.89 -14.65
C LYS A 260 1.93 12.69 -13.49
N ILE A 261 2.26 13.74 -12.73
CA ILE A 261 3.31 13.70 -11.72
C ILE A 261 3.02 12.67 -10.61
N PRO A 262 1.82 12.64 -9.99
CA PRO A 262 1.54 11.67 -8.94
C PRO A 262 1.61 10.22 -9.45
N ALA A 263 1.05 9.96 -10.63
CA ALA A 263 1.06 8.63 -11.23
C ALA A 263 2.48 8.15 -11.56
N VAL A 264 3.34 9.03 -12.08
CA VAL A 264 4.74 8.72 -12.36
C VAL A 264 5.51 8.47 -11.06
N LEU A 265 5.31 9.28 -10.02
CA LEU A 265 5.95 9.07 -8.71
C LEU A 265 5.59 7.72 -8.10
N PHE A 266 4.30 7.37 -8.04
CA PHE A 266 3.86 6.08 -7.53
C PHE A 266 4.41 4.92 -8.38
N GLY A 267 4.42 5.08 -9.71
CA GLY A 267 4.98 4.10 -10.64
C GLY A 267 6.48 3.88 -10.47
N VAL A 268 7.28 4.96 -10.37
CA VAL A 268 8.74 4.89 -10.22
C VAL A 268 9.12 4.24 -8.89
N VAL A 269 8.46 4.62 -7.79
CA VAL A 269 8.75 4.01 -6.48
C VAL A 269 8.36 2.53 -6.47
N ALA A 270 7.21 2.17 -7.08
CA ALA A 270 6.81 0.78 -7.21
C ALA A 270 7.79 -0.04 -8.06
N LEU A 271 8.24 0.48 -9.21
CA LEU A 271 9.22 -0.17 -10.07
C LEU A 271 10.59 -0.32 -9.40
N ALA A 272 11.06 0.72 -8.71
CA ALA A 272 12.31 0.66 -7.94
C ALA A 272 12.22 -0.41 -6.85
N SER A 273 11.08 -0.50 -6.14
CA SER A 273 10.83 -1.52 -5.13
C SER A 273 10.84 -2.94 -5.73
N GLY A 274 10.12 -3.14 -6.84
CA GLY A 274 10.03 -4.45 -7.49
C GLY A 274 11.38 -4.90 -8.07
N PHE A 275 12.13 -3.97 -8.66
CA PHE A 275 13.47 -4.23 -9.17
C PHE A 275 14.43 -4.64 -8.05
N TRP A 276 14.39 -3.93 -6.92
CA TRP A 276 15.27 -4.23 -5.80
C TRP A 276 14.95 -5.58 -5.18
N VAL A 277 13.67 -5.98 -5.12
CA VAL A 277 13.30 -7.28 -4.55
C VAL A 277 13.80 -8.46 -5.39
N MET A 278 14.08 -8.25 -6.68
CA MET A 278 14.70 -9.30 -7.50
C MET A 278 16.08 -9.74 -6.99
N PHE A 279 16.77 -8.88 -6.23
CA PHE A 279 18.07 -9.19 -5.62
C PHE A 279 17.99 -10.09 -4.38
N LEU A 280 16.81 -10.31 -3.78
CA LEU A 280 16.75 -11.21 -2.61
C LEU A 280 16.82 -12.67 -3.06
N PRO A 281 17.64 -13.52 -2.44
CA PRO A 281 17.63 -14.96 -2.70
C PRO A 281 16.32 -15.62 -2.22
N GLU A 282 15.98 -16.77 -2.81
CA GLU A 282 14.81 -17.55 -2.39
C GLU A 282 15.11 -18.34 -1.09
N THR A 283 14.20 -18.28 -0.12
CA THR A 283 14.34 -18.94 1.19
C THR A 283 13.78 -20.38 1.22
N MET A 284 13.02 -20.80 0.21
CA MET A 284 12.34 -22.11 0.25
C MET A 284 13.33 -23.28 0.15
N ASN A 285 13.20 -24.25 1.07
CA ASN A 285 14.02 -25.47 1.14
C ASN A 285 15.53 -25.24 1.31
N GLN A 286 15.95 -24.04 1.70
CA GLN A 286 17.32 -23.70 2.04
C GLN A 286 17.48 -23.73 3.56
N PRO A 287 18.61 -24.22 4.11
CA PRO A 287 18.89 -24.06 5.53
C PRO A 287 18.95 -22.55 5.84
N MET A 288 18.28 -22.12 6.91
CA MET A 288 18.32 -20.72 7.33
C MET A 288 19.75 -20.37 7.76
N PRO A 289 20.28 -19.20 7.39
CA PRO A 289 21.61 -18.78 7.81
C PRO A 289 21.65 -18.62 9.33
N GLU A 290 22.57 -19.34 9.99
CA GLU A 290 22.74 -19.29 11.45
C GLU A 290 23.85 -18.34 11.90
N SER A 291 24.77 -17.96 10.99
CA SER A 291 25.84 -16.98 11.23
C SER A 291 25.80 -15.78 10.26
N ILE A 292 26.49 -14.69 10.60
CA ILE A 292 26.63 -13.50 9.73
C ILE A 292 27.38 -13.86 8.43
N GLU A 293 28.43 -14.69 8.54
CA GLU A 293 29.21 -15.17 7.39
C GLU A 293 28.36 -16.05 6.45
N ASP A 294 27.46 -16.87 7.02
CA ASP A 294 26.49 -17.64 6.22
C ASP A 294 25.52 -16.70 5.50
N GLY A 295 25.09 -15.61 6.15
CA GLY A 295 24.24 -14.57 5.56
C GLY A 295 24.91 -13.84 4.40
N GLU A 296 26.22 -13.56 4.48
CA GLU A 296 26.98 -12.94 3.38
C GLU A 296 27.25 -13.90 2.21
N ASN A 297 27.26 -15.21 2.48
CA ASN A 297 27.37 -16.25 1.47
C ASN A 297 26.01 -16.73 0.95
N PHE A 298 24.91 -16.37 1.61
CA PHE A 298 23.54 -16.73 1.25
C PHE A 298 23.17 -16.07 -0.09
N GLY A 299 22.91 -16.88 -1.11
CA GLY A 299 22.54 -16.41 -2.46
C GLY A 299 23.70 -16.14 -3.42
N LYS A 300 24.97 -16.41 -3.05
CA LYS A 300 26.09 -16.37 -4.02
C LYS A 300 25.90 -17.44 -5.10
N GLY A 301 25.64 -17.01 -6.34
CA GLY A 301 25.40 -17.88 -7.49
C GLY A 301 23.94 -18.05 -7.89
N ASP A 302 23.02 -17.30 -7.28
CA ASP A 302 21.64 -17.19 -7.75
C ASP A 302 21.52 -16.20 -8.91
N THR A 303 20.93 -16.63 -10.02
CA THR A 303 20.73 -15.76 -11.18
C THR A 303 19.39 -15.04 -11.09
N TRP A 304 19.43 -13.76 -11.49
CA TRP A 304 18.34 -12.78 -11.50
C TRP A 304 16.96 -13.37 -11.88
N PHE A 305 16.90 -14.18 -12.94
CA PHE A 305 15.63 -14.64 -13.52
C PHE A 305 15.26 -16.09 -13.19
N SER A 306 16.20 -16.95 -12.76
CA SER A 306 15.88 -18.37 -12.53
C SER A 306 14.98 -18.58 -11.30
N GLN A 307 14.91 -17.58 -10.41
CA GLN A 307 14.20 -17.68 -9.13
C GLN A 307 12.73 -17.25 -9.19
N CYS A 308 12.33 -16.30 -10.04
CA CYS A 308 10.90 -15.96 -10.20
C CYS A 308 10.09 -17.04 -10.97
N ALA A 309 10.78 -18.00 -11.62
CA ALA A 309 10.18 -19.09 -12.40
C ALA A 309 9.93 -20.38 -11.59
N GLY A 310 10.15 -20.36 -10.27
CA GLY A 310 9.86 -21.51 -9.38
C GLY A 310 10.74 -22.74 -9.60
N ARG A 311 11.91 -22.62 -10.24
CA ARG A 311 12.81 -23.75 -10.50
C ARG A 311 14.23 -23.49 -10.00
N LYS A 312 14.54 -24.00 -8.80
CA LYS A 312 15.88 -24.48 -8.48
C LYS A 312 15.84 -25.85 -7.82
N LYS A 313 16.68 -26.76 -8.34
CA LYS A 313 16.97 -28.09 -7.81
C LYS A 313 17.86 -27.92 -6.56
N ARG A 314 17.59 -28.69 -5.50
CA ARG A 314 18.35 -28.78 -4.25
C ARG A 314 19.86 -28.63 -4.51
N GLN A 315 20.45 -27.53 -4.08
CA GLN A 315 21.90 -27.34 -4.10
C GLN A 315 22.43 -28.12 -2.90
N ASN A 316 23.30 -29.10 -3.13
CA ASN A 316 23.88 -29.92 -2.06
C ASN A 316 24.57 -28.98 -1.07
N SER A 317 24.07 -28.97 0.17
CA SER A 317 24.70 -28.30 1.30
C SER A 317 26.14 -28.77 1.44
N ILE A 318 27.07 -27.83 1.61
CA ILE A 318 28.49 -28.08 1.92
C ILE A 318 28.68 -28.44 3.40
N TYR A 319 27.64 -28.32 4.23
CA TYR A 319 27.70 -28.71 5.63
C TYR A 319 27.56 -30.24 5.77
N PRO A 320 28.44 -30.90 6.53
CA PRO A 320 28.23 -32.30 6.90
C PRO A 320 26.88 -32.42 7.63
N ASP A 321 26.11 -33.45 7.28
CA ASP A 321 24.84 -33.77 7.93
C ASP A 321 25.09 -34.04 9.43
N ASP A 322 24.91 -33.04 10.29
CA ASP A 322 24.79 -33.27 11.73
C ASP A 322 23.40 -33.89 12.00
N PRO A 323 23.32 -35.09 12.61
CA PRO A 323 22.09 -35.89 12.70
C PRO A 323 21.01 -35.34 13.66
N GLU A 324 21.12 -34.10 14.15
CA GLU A 324 20.16 -33.54 15.12
C GLU A 324 19.00 -32.73 14.50
N GLN A 325 18.93 -32.56 13.18
CA GLN A 325 17.80 -31.87 12.57
C GLN A 325 16.70 -32.82 12.08
N MET A 326 15.66 -32.93 12.92
CA MET A 326 14.33 -33.49 12.68
C MET A 326 14.17 -35.02 12.82
N VAL A 327 14.11 -35.51 14.06
CA VAL A 327 13.38 -36.74 14.37
C VAL A 327 11.90 -36.38 14.57
N PRO A 328 10.94 -36.93 13.80
CA PRO A 328 9.53 -36.73 14.08
C PRO A 328 9.20 -37.35 15.44
N LEU A 329 8.45 -36.61 16.28
CA LEU A 329 7.92 -37.11 17.56
C LEU A 329 7.06 -38.35 17.26
N LYS A 330 7.64 -39.55 17.41
CA LYS A 330 6.86 -40.78 17.51
C LYS A 330 5.98 -40.65 18.74
N ASN A 331 4.67 -40.81 18.55
CA ASN A 331 3.70 -40.92 19.62
C ASN A 331 4.22 -41.95 20.64
N ILE A 332 4.43 -41.48 21.87
CA ILE A 332 4.65 -42.36 23.02
C ILE A 332 3.29 -43.01 23.28
N GLU A 333 3.05 -44.15 22.65
CA GLU A 333 1.96 -45.03 23.02
C GLU A 333 2.20 -45.56 24.42
N SER A 334 1.16 -45.41 25.24
CA SER A 334 1.07 -45.92 26.60
C SER A 334 1.40 -47.41 26.68
N LYS A 335 2.29 -47.75 27.61
CA LYS A 335 2.24 -49.00 28.35
C LYS A 335 2.49 -48.70 29.82
#